data_AF-A0A7J4N3H5-F1
#
_entry.id   AF-A0A7J4N3H5-F1
#
_cell.length_a   1.000
_cell.length_b   1.000
_cell.length_c   1.000
_cell.angle_alpha   90.00
_cell.angle_beta   90.00
_cell.angle_gamma   90.00
#
_symmetry.space_group_name_H-M   'P 1'
#
loop_
_entity.id
_entity.type
_entity.pdbx_description
1 polymer ?
#
loop_
_entity_poly.entity_id
_entity_poly.type
_entity_poly.pdbx_seq_one_letter_code
_entity_poly.pdbx_strand_id
1 'polypeptide(L)'
;MDRYVQSIRYPPFELEHVNPTNIPISRGTIDNSGMSVTSFTIGSEDDWFVQWKEQEEGEAELLELECDITDSPPRFLTDTRVGWFIRPDRLHNISRKLIIPTVSLLILSLFVHAIEPGLVEQGIIGETIAGSISIGPLDYPRLLFYTFPLFILPLVFRTIANFRDFNRQKEISESPYDDPDVSINAERAGIDIEIRKKDIDLQLIRSRVQVGVAMPERSSVLSTLNRQEGGQ
;
A
#
# COMPACT_ATOMS: atom_id res chain seq x y z
N MET A 1 19.07 10.01 -35.45
CA MET A 1 17.94 9.74 -34.54
C MET A 1 18.57 9.00 -33.39
N ASP A 2 18.61 9.63 -32.23
CA ASP A 2 19.28 9.07 -31.06
C ASP A 2 18.32 8.05 -30.46
N ARG A 3 18.69 6.77 -30.58
CA ARG A 3 17.94 5.66 -29.99
C ARG A 3 18.42 5.45 -28.56
N TYR A 4 17.48 5.22 -27.66
CA TYR A 4 17.78 4.98 -26.26
C TYR A 4 17.31 3.59 -25.85
N VAL A 5 18.08 2.95 -24.97
CA VAL A 5 17.72 1.67 -24.38
C VAL A 5 17.22 1.92 -22.97
N GLN A 6 15.99 1.49 -22.72
CA GLN A 6 15.42 1.41 -21.38
C GLN A 6 15.54 -0.03 -20.88
N SER A 7 16.16 -0.20 -19.72
CA SER A 7 16.25 -1.49 -19.02
C SER A 7 15.56 -1.38 -17.67
N ILE A 8 14.61 -2.25 -17.39
CA ILE A 8 13.80 -2.19 -16.17
C ILE A 8 13.60 -3.56 -15.53
N ARG A 9 13.76 -3.59 -14.21
CA ARG A 9 13.30 -4.65 -13.32
C ARG A 9 12.47 -4.01 -12.21
N TYR A 10 11.16 -4.11 -12.35
CA TYR A 10 10.20 -3.45 -11.47
C TYR A 10 9.71 -4.40 -10.35
N PRO A 11 9.62 -3.95 -9.09
CA PRO A 11 9.14 -4.77 -7.98
C PRO A 11 7.67 -5.19 -8.14
N PRO A 12 7.30 -6.44 -7.83
CA PRO A 12 5.91 -6.84 -7.69
C PRO A 12 5.31 -6.22 -6.43
N PHE A 13 3.99 -6.36 -6.27
CA PHE A 13 3.28 -5.87 -5.09
C PHE A 13 3.84 -6.43 -3.77
N GLU A 14 4.28 -7.69 -3.76
CA GLU A 14 4.87 -8.38 -2.62
C GLU A 14 6.41 -8.38 -2.67
N LEU A 15 6.99 -7.19 -2.73
CA LEU A 15 8.45 -7.00 -2.86
C LEU A 15 9.28 -7.71 -1.76
N GLU A 16 8.75 -7.85 -0.55
CA GLU A 16 9.44 -8.50 0.58
C GLU A 16 9.58 -10.02 0.43
N HIS A 17 8.79 -10.63 -0.45
CA HIS A 17 8.73 -12.08 -0.64
C HIS A 17 9.38 -12.54 -1.95
N VAL A 18 9.95 -11.61 -2.72
CA VAL A 18 10.48 -11.89 -4.06
C VAL A 18 11.94 -11.51 -4.14
N ASN A 19 12.78 -12.47 -4.53
CA ASN A 19 14.18 -12.21 -4.85
C ASN A 19 14.26 -11.51 -6.23
N PRO A 20 14.80 -10.28 -6.32
CA PRO A 20 14.91 -9.53 -7.57
C PRO A 20 15.67 -10.29 -8.66
N THR A 21 16.69 -11.07 -8.29
CA THR A 21 17.54 -11.81 -9.24
C THR A 21 16.75 -12.86 -10.05
N ASN A 22 15.63 -13.34 -9.51
CA ASN A 22 14.78 -14.32 -10.19
C ASN A 22 13.90 -13.68 -11.29
N ILE A 23 13.82 -12.36 -11.35
CA ILE A 23 13.02 -11.64 -12.33
C ILE A 23 13.94 -11.15 -13.47
N PRO A 24 13.66 -11.53 -14.73
CA PRO A 24 14.46 -11.07 -15.86
C PRO A 24 14.31 -9.55 -16.04
N ILE A 25 15.37 -8.91 -16.53
CA ILE A 25 15.35 -7.49 -16.88
C ILE A 25 14.64 -7.35 -18.23
N SER A 26 13.59 -6.54 -18.26
CA SER A 26 12.91 -6.12 -19.49
C SER A 26 13.75 -5.04 -20.15
N ARG A 27 14.04 -5.20 -21.45
CA ARG A 27 14.82 -4.24 -22.25
C ARG A 27 14.04 -3.89 -23.52
N GLY A 28 13.95 -2.61 -23.81
CA GLY A 28 13.32 -2.09 -25.03
C GLY A 28 14.05 -0.86 -25.53
N THR A 29 13.96 -0.61 -26.84
CA THR A 29 14.48 0.60 -27.46
C THR A 29 13.35 1.62 -27.59
N ILE A 30 13.63 2.88 -27.29
CA ILE A 30 12.70 4.00 -27.39
C ILE A 30 13.27 5.00 -28.38
N ASP A 31 12.45 5.45 -29.32
CA ASP A 31 12.76 6.58 -30.19
C ASP A 31 12.42 7.89 -29.47
N ASN A 32 13.40 8.79 -29.40
CA ASN A 32 13.31 9.98 -28.57
C ASN A 32 12.60 11.16 -29.28
N SER A 33 12.12 10.99 -30.52
CA SER A 33 11.36 12.04 -31.25
C SER A 33 11.99 13.44 -31.22
N GLY A 34 13.32 13.53 -31.05
CA GLY A 34 14.09 14.79 -30.99
C GLY A 34 14.25 15.46 -29.61
N MET A 35 13.77 14.88 -28.50
CA MET A 35 14.06 15.39 -27.15
C MET A 35 15.46 14.93 -26.70
N SER A 36 16.14 15.64 -25.79
CA SER A 36 17.42 15.18 -25.22
C SER A 36 17.16 14.54 -23.85
N VAL A 37 17.33 13.23 -23.71
CA VAL A 37 17.12 12.54 -22.42
C VAL A 37 18.46 12.32 -21.75
N THR A 38 18.56 12.66 -20.47
CA THR A 38 19.78 12.41 -19.69
C THR A 38 19.84 10.94 -19.30
N SER A 39 20.98 10.28 -19.53
CA SER A 39 21.19 8.91 -19.08
C SER A 39 21.20 8.84 -17.55
N PHE A 40 20.54 7.84 -16.99
CA PHE A 40 20.48 7.63 -15.55
C PHE A 40 20.40 6.15 -15.21
N THR A 41 20.79 5.81 -13.99
CA THR A 41 20.64 4.48 -13.42
C THR A 41 20.17 4.62 -11.98
N ILE A 42 19.09 3.91 -11.63
CA ILE A 42 18.53 3.84 -10.29
C ILE A 42 18.58 2.37 -9.86
N GLY A 43 19.20 2.12 -8.71
CA GLY A 43 19.40 0.76 -8.18
C GLY A 43 20.58 0.04 -8.81
N SER A 44 20.60 -1.28 -8.69
CA SER A 44 21.68 -2.17 -9.18
C SER A 44 21.09 -3.38 -9.89
N GLU A 45 21.83 -3.97 -10.83
CA GLU A 45 21.38 -5.17 -11.56
C GLU A 45 21.13 -6.41 -10.68
N ASP A 46 21.64 -6.42 -9.44
CA ASP A 46 21.36 -7.46 -8.44
C ASP A 46 20.09 -7.18 -7.60
N ASP A 47 19.40 -6.06 -7.85
CA ASP A 47 18.19 -5.63 -7.16
C ASP A 47 17.15 -5.08 -8.15
N TRP A 48 16.13 -4.38 -7.67
CA TRP A 48 15.24 -3.56 -8.49
C TRP A 48 16.03 -2.45 -9.17
N PHE A 49 15.79 -2.28 -10.46
CA PHE A 49 16.69 -1.52 -11.31
C PHE A 49 15.94 -0.83 -12.43
N VAL A 50 16.32 0.41 -12.70
CA VAL A 50 15.89 1.16 -13.88
C VAL A 50 17.11 1.85 -14.46
N GLN A 51 17.35 1.67 -15.75
CA GLN A 51 18.39 2.35 -16.49
C GLN A 51 17.83 2.91 -17.79
N TRP A 52 18.30 4.11 -18.10
CA TRP A 52 18.11 4.77 -19.37
C TRP A 52 19.49 5.15 -19.91
N LYS A 53 19.85 4.64 -21.08
CA LYS A 53 21.13 4.93 -21.74
C LYS A 53 20.96 5.11 -23.24
N GLU A 54 21.88 5.82 -23.88
CA GLU A 54 21.96 5.85 -25.34
C GLU A 54 22.32 4.45 -25.87
N GLN A 55 21.76 4.09 -27.02
CA GLN A 55 22.06 2.82 -27.67
C GLN A 55 23.47 2.88 -28.26
N GLU A 56 24.32 1.93 -27.89
CA GLU A 56 25.67 1.81 -28.44
C GLU A 56 25.66 1.14 -29.82
N GLU A 57 26.57 1.54 -30.72
CA GLU A 57 26.72 0.90 -32.03
C GLU A 57 27.09 -0.59 -31.87
N GLY A 58 26.21 -1.48 -32.29
CA GLY A 58 26.41 -2.94 -32.25
C GLY A 58 25.58 -3.69 -31.20
N GLU A 59 24.73 -3.01 -30.42
CA GLU A 59 23.75 -3.69 -29.57
C GLU A 59 22.68 -4.44 -30.39
N ALA A 60 22.22 -5.57 -29.86
CA ALA A 60 21.18 -6.39 -30.49
C ALA A 60 19.89 -5.59 -30.72
N GLU A 61 19.17 -5.90 -31.80
CA GLU A 61 17.88 -5.29 -32.11
C GLU A 61 16.86 -5.68 -31.02
N LEU A 62 16.52 -4.72 -30.17
CA LEU A 62 15.50 -4.86 -29.13
C LEU A 62 14.13 -4.45 -29.68
N LEU A 63 13.08 -4.87 -28.98
CA LEU A 63 11.72 -4.44 -29.30
C LEU A 63 11.62 -2.91 -29.19
N GLU A 64 11.14 -2.27 -30.25
CA GLU A 64 10.85 -0.84 -30.28
C GLU A 64 9.54 -0.58 -29.53
N LEU A 65 9.62 0.26 -28.49
CA LEU A 65 8.49 0.66 -27.67
C LEU A 65 7.96 2.00 -28.16
N GLU A 66 6.68 2.05 -28.51
CA GLU A 66 5.98 3.30 -28.81
C GLU A 66 5.67 4.01 -27.50
N CYS A 67 6.35 5.14 -27.24
CA CYS A 67 6.24 5.89 -26.00
C CYS A 67 6.36 7.40 -26.25
N ASP A 68 5.50 8.17 -25.60
CA ASP A 68 5.60 9.63 -25.57
C ASP A 68 6.54 10.07 -24.43
N ILE A 69 7.62 10.76 -24.78
CA ILE A 69 8.55 11.35 -23.81
C ILE A 69 8.11 12.79 -23.53
N THR A 70 7.86 13.10 -22.26
CA THR A 70 7.39 14.42 -21.82
C THR A 70 8.01 14.81 -20.47
N ASP A 71 8.25 16.10 -20.28
CA ASP A 71 8.72 16.67 -19.01
C ASP A 71 7.58 16.84 -17.98
N SER A 72 6.33 16.65 -18.41
CA SER A 72 5.16 16.74 -17.54
C SER A 72 4.74 15.36 -17.02
N PRO A 73 4.27 15.24 -15.76
CA PRO A 73 3.80 13.97 -15.25
C PRO A 73 2.59 13.47 -16.07
N PRO A 74 2.53 12.17 -16.42
CA PRO A 74 1.38 11.58 -17.10
C PRO A 74 0.06 11.83 -16.35
N ARG A 75 -1.03 12.02 -17.11
CA ARG A 75 -2.36 12.32 -16.55
C ARG A 75 -2.83 11.32 -15.50
N PHE A 76 -2.60 10.02 -15.72
CA PHE A 76 -3.02 9.00 -14.77
C PHE A 76 -2.36 9.15 -13.39
N LEU A 77 -1.16 9.74 -13.30
CA LEU A 77 -0.51 10.05 -12.03
C LEU A 77 -1.13 11.29 -11.39
N THR A 78 -1.38 12.35 -12.16
CA THR A 78 -1.98 13.57 -11.62
C THR A 78 -3.39 13.32 -11.10
N ASP A 79 -4.19 12.54 -11.82
CA ASP A 79 -5.59 12.24 -11.48
C ASP A 79 -5.74 11.45 -10.18
N THR A 80 -4.71 10.69 -9.78
CA THR A 80 -4.74 9.80 -8.61
C THR A 80 -3.91 10.30 -7.43
N ARG A 81 -2.90 11.16 -7.68
CA ARG A 81 -1.91 11.57 -6.66
C ARG A 81 -2.00 13.04 -6.28
N VAL A 82 -2.79 13.85 -6.98
CA VAL A 82 -3.01 15.27 -6.64
C VAL A 82 -4.35 15.40 -5.93
N GLY A 83 -4.34 16.05 -4.77
CA GLY A 83 -5.54 16.38 -4.01
C GLY A 83 -5.39 16.21 -2.51
N TRP A 84 -6.51 16.39 -1.82
CA TRP A 84 -6.60 16.29 -0.36
C TRP A 84 -6.72 14.84 0.09
N PHE A 85 -5.71 14.36 0.82
CA PHE A 85 -5.73 13.05 1.43
C PHE A 85 -6.08 13.15 2.92
N ILE A 86 -7.10 12.41 3.33
CA ILE A 86 -7.52 12.36 4.72
C ILE A 86 -6.73 11.27 5.44
N ARG A 87 -6.00 11.66 6.47
CA ARG A 87 -5.32 10.68 7.34
C ARG A 87 -6.38 9.86 8.09
N PRO A 88 -6.39 8.52 7.96
CA PRO A 88 -7.41 7.67 8.58
C PRO A 88 -7.44 7.82 10.10
N ASP A 89 -8.61 7.58 10.69
CA ASP A 89 -8.77 7.68 12.15
C ASP A 89 -7.83 6.71 12.90
N ARG A 90 -7.27 7.17 14.03
CA ARG A 90 -6.37 6.37 14.88
C ARG A 90 -7.07 5.12 15.43
N LEU A 91 -8.39 5.16 15.54
CA LEU A 91 -9.20 4.06 16.05
C LEU A 91 -9.12 2.80 15.17
N HIS A 92 -8.80 2.93 13.87
CA HIS A 92 -8.49 1.80 13.00
C HIS A 92 -7.27 1.00 13.47
N ASN A 93 -6.22 1.71 13.90
CA ASN A 93 -5.01 1.07 14.42
C ASN A 93 -5.26 0.39 15.76
N ILE A 94 -6.08 1.01 16.62
CA ILE A 94 -6.47 0.43 17.91
C ILE A 94 -7.29 -0.84 17.68
N SER A 95 -8.32 -0.77 16.83
CA SER A 95 -9.14 -1.93 16.44
C SER A 95 -8.27 -3.07 15.93
N ARG A 96 -7.34 -2.82 14.99
CA ARG A 96 -6.44 -3.84 14.44
C ARG A 96 -5.57 -4.52 15.50
N LYS A 97 -5.01 -3.74 16.44
CA LYS A 97 -4.19 -4.27 17.54
C LYS A 97 -4.98 -5.14 18.51
N LEU A 98 -6.28 -4.91 18.66
CA LEU A 98 -7.15 -5.67 19.56
C LEU A 98 -7.65 -6.98 18.95
N ILE A 99 -7.61 -7.17 17.63
CA ILE A 99 -8.07 -8.41 16.98
C ILE A 99 -7.33 -9.63 17.52
N ILE A 100 -5.99 -9.61 17.50
CA ILE A 100 -5.16 -10.76 17.91
C ILE A 100 -5.45 -11.19 19.36
N PRO A 101 -5.29 -10.33 20.39
CA PRO A 101 -5.48 -10.75 21.78
C PRO A 101 -6.92 -11.24 22.04
N THR A 102 -7.91 -10.60 21.43
CA THR A 102 -9.31 -10.95 21.60
C THR A 102 -9.67 -12.28 20.96
N VAL A 103 -9.18 -12.56 19.75
CA VAL A 103 -9.37 -13.85 19.08
C VAL A 103 -8.62 -14.95 19.83
N SER A 104 -7.40 -14.69 20.31
CA SER A 104 -6.66 -15.65 21.14
C SER A 104 -7.40 -16.00 22.43
N LEU A 105 -8.00 -15.01 23.11
CA LEU A 105 -8.82 -15.24 24.30
C LEU A 105 -10.06 -16.08 23.98
N LEU A 106 -10.72 -15.83 22.84
CA LEU A 106 -11.89 -16.60 22.41
C LEU A 106 -11.52 -18.06 22.11
N ILE A 107 -10.42 -18.31 21.40
CA ILE A 107 -9.91 -19.66 21.15
C ILE A 107 -9.60 -20.36 22.48
N LEU A 108 -8.92 -19.68 23.40
CA LEU A 108 -8.61 -20.23 24.72
C LEU A 108 -9.88 -20.54 25.53
N SER A 109 -10.87 -19.66 25.49
CA SER A 109 -12.17 -19.87 26.14
C SER A 109 -12.89 -21.10 25.62
N LEU A 110 -12.91 -21.29 24.30
CA LEU A 110 -13.51 -22.47 23.67
C LEU A 110 -12.71 -23.74 24.01
N PHE A 111 -11.39 -23.64 24.02
CA PHE A 111 -10.52 -24.76 24.40
C PHE A 111 -10.77 -25.20 25.84
N VAL A 112 -10.77 -24.27 26.80
CA VAL A 112 -11.06 -24.57 28.21
C VAL A 112 -12.42 -25.21 28.39
N HIS A 113 -13.44 -24.73 27.67
CA HIS A 113 -14.77 -25.35 27.71
C HIS A 113 -14.76 -26.79 27.19
N ALA A 114 -14.00 -27.09 26.12
CA ALA A 114 -13.92 -28.45 25.58
C ALA A 114 -13.28 -29.45 26.56
N ILE A 115 -12.33 -29.00 27.39
CA ILE A 115 -11.66 -29.84 28.40
C ILE A 115 -12.27 -29.71 29.82
N GLU A 116 -13.32 -28.91 29.96
CA GLU A 116 -13.99 -28.61 31.23
C GLU A 116 -14.38 -29.85 32.04
N PRO A 117 -14.98 -30.92 31.47
CA PRO A 117 -15.37 -32.09 32.26
C PRO A 117 -14.18 -32.74 32.99
N GLY A 118 -13.03 -32.85 32.31
CA GLY A 118 -11.81 -33.44 32.89
C GLY A 118 -11.13 -32.52 33.90
N LEU A 119 -11.23 -31.20 33.73
CA LEU A 119 -10.67 -30.21 34.65
C LEU A 119 -11.45 -30.11 35.97
N VAL A 120 -12.77 -30.26 35.91
CA VAL A 120 -13.66 -30.27 37.07
C VAL A 120 -13.43 -31.54 37.89
N GLU A 121 -13.31 -32.70 37.24
CA GLU A 121 -13.03 -33.98 37.91
C GLU A 121 -11.70 -33.98 38.68
N GLN A 122 -10.69 -33.28 38.14
CA GLN A 122 -9.37 -33.12 38.77
C GLN A 122 -9.32 -32.00 39.84
N GLY A 123 -10.42 -31.27 40.06
CA GLY A 123 -10.50 -30.17 41.03
C GLY A 123 -9.65 -28.93 40.68
N ILE A 124 -9.21 -28.80 39.42
CA ILE A 124 -8.32 -27.72 38.97
C ILE A 124 -9.09 -26.41 38.77
N ILE A 125 -10.37 -26.49 38.38
CA ILE A 125 -11.23 -25.34 38.14
C ILE A 125 -12.49 -25.46 39.01
N GLY A 126 -12.87 -24.36 39.66
CA GLY A 126 -14.10 -24.31 40.45
C GLY A 126 -15.37 -24.29 39.57
N GLU A 127 -16.47 -24.83 40.11
CA GLU A 127 -17.83 -24.84 39.52
C GLU A 127 -18.41 -23.43 39.20
N THR A 128 -17.68 -22.36 39.56
CA THR A 128 -18.03 -20.98 39.22
C THR A 128 -17.61 -20.61 37.79
N ILE A 129 -16.49 -21.15 37.32
CA ILE A 129 -15.96 -20.93 35.95
C ILE A 129 -16.46 -22.04 35.02
N ALA A 130 -16.54 -23.26 35.53
CA ALA A 130 -17.19 -24.38 34.86
C ALA A 130 -18.72 -24.21 34.90
N GLY A 131 -19.39 -24.39 33.78
CA GLY A 131 -20.85 -24.34 33.68
C GLY A 131 -21.35 -23.80 32.35
N SER A 132 -22.50 -24.32 31.95
CA SER A 132 -23.29 -23.75 30.87
C SER A 132 -24.34 -22.77 31.40
N ILE A 133 -24.71 -21.80 30.56
CA ILE A 133 -25.92 -21.00 30.70
C ILE A 133 -26.85 -21.45 29.58
N SER A 134 -28.00 -21.98 29.94
CA SER A 134 -29.05 -22.34 29.00
C SER A 134 -29.84 -21.09 28.61
N ILE A 135 -29.82 -20.74 27.32
CA ILE A 135 -30.71 -19.71 26.75
C ILE A 135 -31.60 -20.40 25.72
N GLY A 136 -32.87 -20.58 26.07
CA GLY A 136 -33.78 -21.38 25.25
C GLY A 136 -33.33 -22.86 25.25
N PRO A 137 -33.38 -23.57 24.11
CA PRO A 137 -32.99 -24.99 24.01
C PRO A 137 -31.47 -25.21 23.86
N LEU A 138 -30.64 -24.15 23.95
CA LEU A 138 -29.20 -24.21 23.69
C LEU A 138 -28.40 -23.89 24.95
N ASP A 139 -27.38 -24.71 25.20
CA ASP A 139 -26.42 -24.54 26.30
C ASP A 139 -25.15 -23.84 25.81
N TYR A 140 -24.83 -22.70 26.43
CA TYR A 140 -23.66 -21.91 26.08
C TYR A 140 -22.63 -21.91 27.22
N PRO A 141 -21.33 -21.93 26.93
CA PRO A 141 -20.30 -21.81 27.96
C PRO A 141 -20.43 -20.49 28.71
N ARG A 142 -20.40 -20.48 30.04
CA ARG A 142 -20.45 -19.24 30.83
C ARG A 142 -19.32 -18.27 30.47
N LEU A 143 -18.13 -18.80 30.17
CA LEU A 143 -16.96 -18.02 29.71
C LEU A 143 -17.22 -17.23 28.41
N LEU A 144 -18.12 -17.71 27.54
CA LEU A 144 -18.49 -17.02 26.31
C LEU A 144 -19.12 -15.66 26.62
N PHE A 145 -19.91 -15.52 27.69
CA PHE A 145 -20.55 -14.26 28.04
C PHE A 145 -19.59 -13.17 28.50
N TYR A 146 -18.42 -13.55 29.02
CA TYR A 146 -17.36 -12.61 29.38
C TYR A 146 -16.48 -12.26 28.18
N THR A 147 -16.20 -13.24 27.32
CA THR A 147 -15.30 -13.05 26.16
C THR A 147 -15.99 -12.44 24.96
N PHE A 148 -17.29 -12.66 24.79
CA PHE A 148 -18.07 -12.17 23.65
C PHE A 148 -18.16 -10.63 23.55
N PRO A 149 -18.42 -9.87 24.63
CA PRO A 149 -18.35 -8.40 24.57
C PRO A 149 -16.96 -7.89 24.16
N LEU A 150 -15.90 -8.58 24.61
CA LEU A 150 -14.53 -8.26 24.20
C LEU A 150 -14.32 -8.50 22.70
N PHE A 151 -14.91 -9.58 22.17
CA PHE A 151 -14.92 -9.92 20.74
C PHE A 151 -15.62 -8.89 19.85
N ILE A 152 -16.70 -8.28 20.33
CA ILE A 152 -17.42 -7.25 19.57
C ILE A 152 -16.64 -5.92 19.52
N LEU A 153 -15.76 -5.65 20.48
CA LEU A 153 -15.09 -4.36 20.64
C LEU A 153 -14.34 -3.87 19.39
N PRO A 154 -13.52 -4.69 18.69
CA PRO A 154 -12.85 -4.26 17.45
C PRO A 154 -13.83 -3.86 16.35
N LEU A 155 -14.98 -4.53 16.25
CA LEU A 155 -16.02 -4.22 15.26
C LEU A 155 -16.67 -2.86 15.58
N VAL A 156 -17.02 -2.63 16.84
CA VAL A 156 -17.60 -1.35 17.29
C VAL A 156 -16.63 -0.21 17.02
N PHE A 157 -15.35 -0.37 17.36
CA PHE A 157 -14.32 0.62 17.06
C PHE A 157 -14.18 0.88 15.57
N ARG A 158 -14.24 -0.16 14.73
CA ARG A 158 -14.21 0.00 13.27
C ARG A 158 -15.40 0.81 12.77
N THR A 159 -16.60 0.54 13.26
CA THR A 159 -17.82 1.28 12.88
C THR A 159 -17.72 2.76 13.28
N ILE A 160 -17.28 3.04 14.51
CA ILE A 160 -17.10 4.42 14.99
C ILE A 160 -16.03 5.15 14.15
N ALA A 161 -14.92 4.48 13.83
CA ALA A 161 -13.85 5.05 13.01
C ALA A 161 -14.35 5.41 11.60
N ASN A 162 -15.06 4.49 10.94
CA ASN A 162 -15.67 4.74 9.64
C ASN A 162 -16.65 5.91 9.66
N PHE A 163 -17.49 6.00 10.70
CA PHE A 163 -18.46 7.08 10.83
C PHE A 163 -17.77 8.44 11.01
N ARG A 164 -16.71 8.49 11.82
CA ARG A 164 -15.89 9.70 12.00
C ARG A 164 -15.19 10.11 10.71
N ASP A 165 -14.60 9.16 9.99
CA ASP A 165 -13.97 9.40 8.70
C ASP A 165 -14.98 9.91 7.66
N PHE A 166 -16.17 9.33 7.62
CA PHE A 166 -17.27 9.76 6.76
C PHE A 166 -17.73 11.18 7.08
N ASN A 167 -17.92 11.50 8.37
CA ASN A 167 -18.35 12.83 8.78
C ASN A 167 -17.32 13.90 8.41
N ARG A 168 -16.03 13.60 8.57
CA ARG A 168 -14.94 14.50 8.16
C ARG A 168 -14.84 14.65 6.64
N GLN A 169 -15.04 13.56 5.89
CA GLN A 169 -15.13 13.63 4.42
C GLN A 169 -16.28 14.53 3.98
N LYS A 170 -17.44 14.40 4.62
CA LYS A 170 -18.61 15.24 4.35
C LYS A 170 -18.32 16.71 4.63
N GLU A 171 -17.74 17.04 5.78
CA GLU A 171 -17.37 18.41 6.15
C GLU A 171 -16.43 19.04 5.12
N ILE A 172 -15.39 18.31 4.70
CA ILE A 172 -14.44 18.77 3.67
C ILE A 172 -15.12 18.89 2.30
N SER A 173 -16.07 18.02 1.98
CA SER A 173 -16.83 18.10 0.73
C SER A 173 -17.80 19.28 0.70
N GLU A 174 -18.35 19.69 1.84
CA GLU A 174 -19.25 20.84 1.96
C GLU A 174 -18.50 22.17 1.97
N SER A 175 -17.27 22.19 2.52
CA SER A 175 -16.39 23.36 2.54
C SER A 175 -14.95 22.95 2.17
N PRO A 176 -14.64 22.81 0.86
CA PRO A 176 -13.32 22.39 0.42
C PRO A 176 -12.25 23.42 0.77
N TYR A 177 -11.06 22.94 1.12
CA TYR A 177 -9.90 23.80 1.33
C TYR A 177 -9.38 24.32 0.00
N ASP A 178 -8.91 25.56 -0.01
CA ASP A 178 -8.15 26.11 -1.13
C ASP A 178 -6.83 25.33 -1.27
N ASP A 179 -6.52 24.91 -2.49
CA ASP A 179 -5.26 24.24 -2.78
C ASP A 179 -4.08 25.16 -2.44
N PRO A 180 -3.04 24.66 -1.75
CA PRO A 180 -1.84 25.44 -1.48
C PRO A 180 -1.13 25.73 -2.80
N ASP A 181 -0.55 26.93 -2.92
CA ASP A 181 0.30 27.26 -4.04
C ASP A 181 1.69 26.65 -3.79
N VAL A 182 2.05 25.65 -4.60
CA VAL A 182 3.29 24.89 -4.44
C VAL A 182 4.15 25.11 -5.69
N SER A 183 5.30 25.75 -5.51
CA SER A 183 6.31 25.87 -6.57
C SER A 183 7.46 24.91 -6.29
N ILE A 184 7.75 24.05 -7.27
CA ILE A 184 8.83 23.08 -7.23
C ILE A 184 9.86 23.49 -8.29
N ASN A 185 11.06 23.85 -7.85
CA ASN A 185 12.21 24.03 -8.73
C ASN A 185 13.13 22.82 -8.59
N ALA A 186 13.19 21.99 -9.64
CA ALA A 186 14.08 20.85 -9.70
C ALA A 186 15.29 21.19 -10.58
N GLU A 187 16.45 21.33 -9.95
CA GLU A 187 17.74 21.49 -10.62
C GLU A 187 18.59 20.23 -10.45
N ARG A 188 19.66 20.07 -11.25
CA ARG A 188 20.59 18.93 -11.07
C ARG A 188 21.20 18.86 -9.68
N ALA A 189 21.35 20.01 -9.01
CA ALA A 189 21.97 20.11 -7.69
C ALA A 189 21.00 19.81 -6.53
N GLY A 190 19.69 19.86 -6.77
CA GLY A 190 18.71 19.73 -5.71
C GLY A 190 17.29 20.11 -6.12
N ILE A 191 16.35 19.85 -5.22
CA ILE A 191 14.94 20.20 -5.41
C ILE A 191 14.57 21.21 -4.33
N ASP A 192 14.23 22.42 -4.76
CA ASP A 192 13.69 23.47 -3.91
C ASP A 192 12.16 23.45 -4.00
N ILE A 193 11.51 23.40 -2.84
CA ILE A 193 10.05 23.38 -2.73
C ILE A 193 9.61 24.54 -1.86
N GLU A 194 8.88 25.47 -2.45
CA GLU A 194 8.23 26.56 -1.74
C GLU A 194 6.73 26.27 -1.66
N ILE A 195 6.19 26.28 -0.45
CA ILE A 195 4.76 26.08 -0.20
C ILE A 195 4.20 27.40 0.32
N ARG A 196 3.41 28.07 -0.51
CA ARG A 196 2.68 29.28 -0.16
C ARG A 196 1.28 28.90 0.26
N LYS A 197 1.03 29.07 1.55
CA LYS A 197 -0.27 28.85 2.14
C LYS A 197 -1.21 30.00 1.79
N LYS A 198 -2.40 29.69 1.29
CA LYS A 198 -3.45 30.68 0.99
C LYS A 198 -4.49 30.79 2.11
N ASP A 199 -4.80 29.67 2.75
CA ASP A 199 -5.67 29.60 3.94
C ASP A 199 -4.92 30.11 5.20
N ILE A 200 -5.60 30.47 6.29
CA ILE A 200 -5.00 30.81 7.59
C ILE A 200 -5.07 29.62 8.56
N ASP A 201 -5.87 28.59 8.27
CA ASP A 201 -6.13 27.50 9.22
C ASP A 201 -5.25 26.24 9.03
N LEU A 202 -4.52 26.13 7.91
CA LEU A 202 -3.64 24.96 7.65
C LEU A 202 -2.24 25.07 8.28
N GLN A 203 -1.84 24.15 9.16
CA GLN A 203 -0.46 24.12 9.66
C GLN A 203 0.40 23.15 8.83
N LEU A 204 1.54 23.62 8.32
CA LEU A 204 2.54 22.74 7.71
C LEU A 204 3.27 21.96 8.82
N ILE A 205 2.95 20.67 8.96
CA ILE A 205 3.56 19.79 9.97
C ILE A 205 4.78 19.05 9.41
N ARG A 206 4.71 18.61 8.15
CA ARG A 206 5.75 17.80 7.50
C ARG A 206 5.64 17.92 5.99
N SER A 207 6.77 18.06 5.31
CA SER A 207 6.91 17.82 3.87
C SER A 207 7.70 16.53 3.63
N ARG A 208 7.42 15.85 2.52
CA ARG A 208 8.16 14.68 2.06
C ARG A 208 8.26 14.75 0.54
N VAL A 209 9.49 14.67 0.04
CA VAL A 209 9.77 14.52 -1.39
C VAL A 209 10.19 13.07 -1.63
N GLN A 210 9.65 12.46 -2.67
CA GLN A 210 10.04 11.12 -3.08
C GLN A 210 10.29 11.13 -4.57
N VAL A 211 11.50 10.75 -4.95
CA VAL A 211 11.88 10.51 -6.35
C VAL A 211 11.66 9.02 -6.64
N GLY A 212 11.11 8.72 -7.80
CA GLY A 212 10.86 7.36 -8.23
C GLY A 212 10.47 7.32 -9.70
N VAL A 213 10.35 6.11 -10.23
CA VAL A 213 9.92 5.85 -11.61
C VAL A 213 8.46 5.43 -11.57
N ALA A 214 7.68 5.84 -12.58
CA ALA A 214 6.30 5.38 -12.73
C ALA A 214 6.27 3.85 -12.94
N MET A 215 5.17 3.20 -12.56
CA MET A 215 5.00 1.78 -12.90
C MET A 215 5.01 1.63 -14.42
N PRO A 216 5.85 0.73 -14.97
CA PRO A 216 5.82 0.45 -16.40
C PRO A 216 4.50 -0.23 -16.76
N GLU A 217 4.08 -0.05 -18.01
CA GLU A 217 2.92 -0.76 -18.54
C GLU A 217 3.20 -2.27 -18.58
N ARG A 218 2.25 -3.06 -18.06
CA ARG A 218 2.41 -4.52 -17.96
C ARG A 218 2.61 -5.16 -19.33
N SER A 219 1.85 -4.73 -20.33
CA SER A 219 1.91 -5.23 -21.71
C SER A 219 3.31 -5.05 -22.30
N SER A 220 3.92 -3.86 -22.11
CA SER A 220 5.26 -3.52 -22.58
C SER A 220 6.36 -4.32 -21.89
N VAL A 221 6.23 -4.59 -20.59
CA VAL A 221 7.16 -5.46 -19.86
C VAL A 221 7.06 -6.90 -20.35
N LEU A 222 5.85 -7.40 -20.65
CA LEU A 222 5.66 -8.75 -21.15
C LEU A 222 6.18 -8.91 -22.60
N SER A 223 5.90 -7.94 -23.47
CA SER A 223 6.33 -7.97 -24.87
C SER A 223 7.85 -7.98 -25.01
N THR A 224 8.55 -7.12 -24.26
CA THR A 224 10.02 -7.08 -24.20
C THR A 224 10.65 -8.37 -23.64
N LEU A 225 9.90 -9.13 -22.84
CA LEU A 225 10.31 -10.44 -22.33
C LEU A 225 9.85 -11.61 -23.23
N ASN A 226 9.26 -11.33 -24.40
CA ASN A 226 8.66 -12.32 -25.30
C ASN A 226 7.59 -13.20 -24.61
N ARG A 227 6.79 -12.60 -23.72
CA ARG A 227 5.69 -13.26 -23.00
C ARG A 227 4.35 -12.68 -23.45
N GLN A 228 3.31 -13.53 -23.45
CA GLN A 228 1.94 -13.10 -23.75
C GLN A 228 1.15 -12.86 -22.45
N GLU A 229 0.17 -11.94 -22.51
CA GLU A 229 -0.79 -11.77 -21.43
C GLU A 229 -1.59 -13.05 -21.20
N GLY A 230 -1.65 -13.52 -19.94
CA GLY A 230 -2.39 -14.72 -19.55
C GLY A 230 -1.59 -16.03 -19.61
N GLY A 231 -0.37 -16.03 -20.13
CA GLY A 231 0.56 -17.17 -20.02
C GLY A 231 1.33 -17.10 -18.70
N GLN A 232 0.70 -17.54 -17.61
CA GLN A 232 1.41 -17.81 -16.34
C GLN A 232 2.27 -19.07 -16.48
#